data_AF-A0A3B8ZCJ6-F1
#
_entry.id   AF-A0A3B8ZCJ6-F1
#
_cell.length_a   1.000
_cell.length_b   1.000
_cell.length_c   1.000
_cell.angle_alpha   90.00
_cell.angle_beta   90.00
_cell.angle_gamma   90.00
#
_symmetry.space_group_name_H-M   'P 1'
#
loop_
_entity.id
_entity.type
_entity.pdbx_description
1 polymer ?
#
loop_
_entity_poly.entity_id
_entity_poly.type
_entity_poly.pdbx_seq_one_letter_code
_entity_poly.pdbx_strand_id
1 'polypeptide(L)'
;MSIHLPVIGSQPTTDSNSIGCIPAVSGKAGRLPKWLRREIPSGNANHFTAGLLEELRLETVCDNAKCPNRMECYSHKTATFMILGNVCTRPCGGSAVSRGRPETLEADEPDRVAEAAARLGLKHVVITSVTRDDLPDGGGEHFYR
;
A
#
# COMPACT_ATOMS: atom_id res chain seq x y z
N MET A 1 43.32 2.05 36.39
CA MET A 1 42.53 0.94 35.82
C MET A 1 41.86 1.46 34.56
N SER A 2 42.56 1.37 33.42
CA SER A 2 42.05 1.81 32.12
C SER A 2 41.60 0.58 31.35
N ILE A 3 40.32 0.52 31.03
CA ILE A 3 39.70 -0.55 30.25
C ILE A 3 39.88 -0.18 28.78
N HIS A 4 40.77 -0.89 28.08
CA HIS A 4 40.97 -0.74 26.65
C HIS A 4 39.84 -1.50 25.94
N LEU A 5 38.85 -0.80 25.39
CA LEU A 5 37.90 -1.42 24.46
C LEU A 5 38.61 -1.63 23.11
N PRO A 6 38.49 -2.80 22.47
CA PRO A 6 39.02 -3.01 21.13
C PRO A 6 38.16 -2.25 20.11
N VAL A 7 38.82 -1.37 19.34
CA VAL A 7 38.26 -0.75 18.14
C VAL A 7 37.98 -1.86 17.12
N ILE A 8 36.71 -2.09 16.82
CA ILE A 8 36.29 -3.02 15.77
C ILE A 8 36.76 -2.43 14.44
N GLY A 9 37.62 -3.20 13.76
CA GLY A 9 38.26 -2.83 12.51
C GLY A 9 37.27 -2.56 11.37
N SER A 10 37.69 -1.62 10.53
CA SER A 10 37.14 -1.24 9.23
C SER A 10 36.74 -2.46 8.38
N GLN A 11 35.47 -2.53 8.01
CA GLN A 11 34.99 -3.40 6.93
C GLN A 11 35.53 -2.88 5.58
N PRO A 12 35.85 -3.76 4.63
CA PRO A 12 36.25 -3.37 3.27
C PRO A 12 35.08 -2.68 2.54
N THR A 13 35.41 -1.66 1.76
CA THR A 13 34.51 -0.95 0.86
C THR A 13 34.05 -1.91 -0.25
N THR A 14 32.83 -2.41 -0.17
CA THR A 14 32.18 -3.13 -1.27
C THR A 14 31.39 -2.12 -2.10
N ASP A 15 31.65 -2.12 -3.41
CA ASP A 15 31.14 -1.19 -4.39
C ASP A 15 29.63 -0.97 -4.34
N SER A 16 29.25 0.31 -4.37
CA SER A 16 27.87 0.79 -4.45
C SER A 16 27.34 0.65 -5.87
N ASN A 17 27.04 -0.57 -6.34
CA ASN A 17 26.21 -0.74 -7.53
C ASN A 17 25.61 -2.15 -7.67
N SER A 18 24.75 -2.56 -6.73
CA SER A 18 23.86 -3.73 -6.87
C SER A 18 22.83 -3.75 -5.74
N ILE A 19 21.75 -2.97 -5.85
CA ILE A 19 20.55 -3.21 -5.04
C ILE A 19 19.90 -4.47 -5.62
N GLY A 20 20.42 -5.63 -5.23
CA GLY A 20 19.86 -6.92 -5.62
C GLY A 20 18.47 -7.08 -5.02
N CYS A 21 17.47 -7.31 -5.88
CA CYS A 21 16.22 -7.90 -5.43
C CYS A 21 16.54 -9.23 -4.77
N ILE A 22 16.21 -9.38 -3.48
CA ILE A 22 16.24 -10.68 -2.81
C ILE A 22 15.33 -11.60 -3.65
N PRO A 23 15.83 -12.73 -4.18
CA PRO A 23 15.02 -13.62 -4.99
C PRO A 23 13.86 -14.14 -4.14
N ALA A 24 12.65 -14.05 -4.70
CA ALA A 24 11.46 -14.60 -4.07
C ALA A 24 11.69 -16.09 -3.79
N VAL A 25 11.59 -16.49 -2.53
CA VAL A 25 11.63 -17.90 -2.15
C VAL A 25 10.39 -18.57 -2.73
N SER A 26 10.57 -19.29 -3.84
CA SER A 26 9.54 -20.08 -4.50
C SER A 26 9.24 -21.35 -3.69
N GLY A 27 8.57 -21.19 -2.54
CA GLY A 27 7.89 -22.31 -1.90
C GLY A 27 6.70 -22.74 -2.75
N LYS A 28 6.45 -24.05 -2.85
CA LYS A 28 5.21 -24.58 -3.47
C LYS A 28 4.02 -23.95 -2.74
N ALA A 29 3.33 -23.01 -3.39
CA ALA A 29 2.09 -22.47 -2.84
C ALA A 29 1.08 -23.60 -2.72
N GLY A 30 0.86 -24.08 -1.49
CA GLY A 30 -0.22 -25.02 -1.21
C GLY A 30 -1.55 -24.39 -1.63
N ARG A 31 -2.46 -25.18 -2.19
CA ARG A 31 -3.81 -24.69 -2.51
C ARG A 31 -4.44 -24.13 -1.24
N LEU A 32 -5.11 -22.98 -1.35
CA LEU A 32 -5.88 -22.43 -0.22
C LEU A 32 -6.88 -23.48 0.29
N PRO A 33 -6.93 -23.72 1.63
CA PRO A 33 -7.92 -24.60 2.25
C PRO A 33 -9.34 -24.23 1.84
N LYS A 34 -10.25 -25.22 1.79
CA LYS A 34 -11.66 -25.00 1.40
C LYS A 34 -12.34 -23.91 2.23
N TRP A 35 -12.10 -23.87 3.54
CA TRP A 35 -12.71 -22.91 4.47
C TRP A 35 -12.21 -21.46 4.29
N LEU A 36 -11.05 -21.26 3.64
CA LEU A 36 -10.49 -19.93 3.37
C LEU A 36 -10.87 -19.40 1.98
N ARG A 37 -11.42 -20.26 1.12
CA ARG A 37 -11.84 -19.87 -0.23
C ARG A 37 -13.26 -19.32 -0.18
N ARG A 38 -13.48 -18.23 -0.91
CA ARG A 38 -14.78 -17.62 -1.13
C ARG A 38 -15.00 -17.44 -2.63
N GLU A 39 -16.25 -17.52 -3.05
CA GLU A 39 -16.66 -17.13 -4.40
C GLU A 39 -16.66 -15.61 -4.51
N ILE A 40 -16.15 -15.10 -5.63
CA ILE A 40 -16.14 -13.67 -5.95
C ILE A 40 -17.37 -13.43 -6.82
N PRO A 41 -18.46 -12.80 -6.29
CA PRO A 41 -19.63 -12.44 -7.08
C PRO A 41 -19.27 -11.83 -8.45
N SER A 42 -19.74 -12.42 -9.54
CA SER A 42 -19.66 -11.80 -10.86
C SER A 42 -20.79 -10.78 -10.99
N GLY A 43 -20.48 -9.50 -10.84
CA GLY A 43 -21.46 -8.43 -10.91
C GLY A 43 -20.84 -7.06 -11.13
N ASN A 44 -21.69 -6.12 -11.52
CA ASN A 44 -21.37 -4.76 -11.91
C ASN A 44 -21.29 -3.75 -10.76
N ALA A 45 -21.53 -4.19 -9.51
CA ALA A 45 -21.49 -3.35 -8.32
C ALA A 45 -20.16 -2.60 -8.12
N ASN A 46 -19.07 -3.06 -8.74
CA ASN A 46 -17.77 -2.41 -8.66
C ASN A 46 -17.52 -1.37 -9.74
N HIS A 47 -18.20 -1.41 -10.90
CA HIS A 47 -17.78 -0.62 -12.06
C HIS A 47 -17.87 0.88 -11.81
N PHE A 48 -18.92 1.31 -11.08
CA PHE A 48 -19.05 2.71 -10.70
C PHE A 48 -17.91 3.15 -9.77
N THR A 49 -17.63 2.38 -8.71
CA THR A 49 -16.54 2.70 -7.77
C THR A 49 -15.18 2.69 -8.46
N ALA A 50 -14.89 1.67 -9.27
CA ALA A 50 -13.63 1.57 -9.99
C ALA A 50 -13.44 2.74 -10.96
N GLY A 51 -14.47 3.09 -11.74
CA GLY A 51 -14.41 4.22 -12.66
C GLY A 51 -14.21 5.55 -11.95
N LEU A 52 -14.85 5.75 -10.79
CA LEU A 52 -14.65 6.96 -10.01
C LEU A 52 -13.24 7.05 -9.40
N LEU A 53 -12.70 5.94 -8.89
CA LEU A 53 -11.34 5.90 -8.35
C LEU A 53 -10.31 6.21 -9.44
N GLU A 54 -10.52 5.71 -10.66
CA GLU A 54 -9.69 6.03 -11.82
C GLU A 54 -9.82 7.52 -12.22
N GLU A 55 -11.05 8.04 -12.29
CA GLU A 55 -11.34 9.45 -12.58
C GLU A 55 -10.63 10.39 -11.59
N LEU A 56 -10.68 10.08 -10.30
CA LEU A 56 -10.08 10.86 -9.23
C LEU A 56 -8.62 10.49 -8.95
N ARG A 57 -8.04 9.54 -9.69
CA ARG A 57 -6.65 9.07 -9.54
C ARG A 57 -6.34 8.71 -8.09
N LEU A 58 -7.20 7.88 -7.51
CA LEU A 58 -7.12 7.44 -6.13
C LEU A 58 -6.81 5.96 -6.05
N GLU A 59 -6.02 5.61 -5.04
CA GLU A 59 -5.65 4.25 -4.75
C GLU A 59 -6.46 3.70 -3.57
N THR A 60 -6.78 2.40 -3.62
CA THR A 60 -7.37 1.68 -2.48
C THR A 60 -6.55 0.47 -2.12
N VAL A 61 -6.55 0.12 -0.83
CA VAL A 61 -5.99 -1.18 -0.41
C VAL A 61 -6.83 -2.33 -0.97
N CYS A 62 -8.11 -2.10 -1.25
CA CYS A 62 -9.00 -3.11 -1.82
C CYS A 62 -8.48 -3.62 -3.17
N ASP A 63 -7.95 -2.70 -3.99
CA ASP A 63 -7.35 -3.01 -5.29
C ASP A 63 -5.91 -3.50 -5.15
N ASN A 64 -5.08 -2.76 -4.42
CA ASN A 64 -3.65 -3.03 -4.31
C ASN A 64 -3.32 -4.31 -3.51
N ALA A 65 -4.17 -4.68 -2.55
CA ALA A 65 -4.01 -5.93 -1.78
C ALA A 65 -4.79 -7.11 -2.36
N LYS A 66 -5.47 -6.95 -3.50
CA LYS A 66 -6.32 -7.98 -4.13
C LYS A 66 -7.36 -8.55 -3.16
N CYS A 67 -8.04 -7.67 -2.43
CA CYS A 67 -8.93 -8.04 -1.35
C CYS A 67 -10.15 -8.84 -1.88
N PRO A 68 -10.41 -10.07 -1.38
CA PRO A 68 -11.56 -10.87 -1.83
C PRO A 68 -12.91 -10.29 -1.37
N ASN A 69 -12.90 -9.35 -0.41
CA ASN A 69 -14.11 -8.74 0.15
C ASN A 69 -14.49 -7.41 -0.52
N ARG A 70 -13.71 -6.92 -1.49
CA ARG A 70 -13.86 -5.59 -2.12
C ARG A 70 -15.31 -5.24 -2.47
N MET A 71 -16.02 -6.18 -3.10
CA MET A 71 -17.37 -5.94 -3.61
C MET A 71 -18.41 -5.85 -2.50
N GLU A 72 -18.24 -6.64 -1.44
CA GLU A 72 -19.09 -6.59 -0.26
C GLU A 72 -18.86 -5.29 0.53
N CYS A 73 -17.61 -4.85 0.66
CA CYS A 73 -17.31 -3.56 1.28
C CYS A 73 -17.98 -2.41 0.52
N TYR A 74 -17.82 -2.37 -0.81
CA TYR A 74 -18.42 -1.33 -1.65
C TYR A 74 -19.96 -1.34 -1.60
N SER A 75 -20.60 -2.52 -1.62
CA SER A 75 -22.06 -2.61 -1.50
C SER A 75 -22.57 -2.10 -0.15
N HIS A 76 -21.77 -2.28 0.91
CA HIS A 76 -22.03 -1.73 2.25
C HIS A 76 -21.60 -0.27 2.41
N LYS A 77 -21.25 0.41 1.32
CA LYS A 77 -20.81 1.82 1.34
C LYS A 77 -19.57 2.01 2.24
N THR A 78 -18.62 1.09 2.15
CA THR A 78 -17.34 1.14 2.87
C THR A 78 -16.18 1.04 1.89
N ALA A 79 -15.18 1.90 2.03
CA ALA A 79 -13.94 1.80 1.28
C ALA A 79 -12.73 2.12 2.16
N THR A 80 -11.59 1.56 1.78
CA THR A 80 -10.30 1.85 2.42
C THR A 80 -9.36 2.49 1.40
N PHE A 81 -9.22 3.80 1.49
CA PHE A 81 -8.30 4.56 0.65
C PHE A 81 -6.87 4.34 1.11
N MET A 82 -5.96 4.22 0.14
CA MET A 82 -4.54 4.12 0.36
C MET A 82 -3.88 5.38 -0.19
N ILE A 83 -3.64 6.36 0.67
CA ILE A 83 -3.03 7.64 0.30
C ILE A 83 -1.51 7.50 0.16
N LEU A 84 -0.86 8.54 -0.35
CA LEU A 84 0.57 8.63 -0.65
C LEU A 84 1.03 7.74 -1.81
N GLY A 85 0.09 7.25 -2.64
CA GLY A 85 0.33 6.41 -3.81
C GLY A 85 0.31 4.90 -3.54
N ASN A 86 0.73 4.12 -4.54
CA ASN A 86 0.69 2.64 -4.54
C ASN A 86 2.06 1.95 -4.46
N VAL A 87 3.14 2.72 -4.31
CA VAL A 87 4.51 2.21 -4.19
C VAL A 87 5.03 2.49 -2.79
N CYS A 88 5.41 1.43 -2.07
CA CYS A 88 6.01 1.52 -0.75
C CYS A 88 7.55 1.59 -0.85
N THR A 89 8.18 2.44 -0.04
CA THR A 89 9.64 2.48 0.08
C THR A 89 10.22 1.25 0.77
N ARG A 90 9.41 0.50 1.53
CA ARG A 90 9.85 -0.63 2.37
C ARG A 90 9.48 -2.01 1.80
N PRO A 91 10.36 -3.02 1.94
CA PRO A 91 10.07 -4.41 1.55
C PRO A 91 9.33 -5.19 2.66
N CYS A 92 8.00 -5.15 2.68
CA CYS A 92 7.21 -5.96 3.60
C CYS A 92 6.92 -7.34 3.00
N GLY A 93 7.51 -8.42 3.56
CA GLY A 93 7.44 -9.77 2.97
C GLY A 93 6.04 -10.39 2.82
N GLY A 94 5.02 -9.85 3.50
CA GLY A 94 3.63 -10.28 3.37
C GLY A 94 2.70 -9.30 2.63
N SER A 95 3.22 -8.18 2.15
CA SER A 95 2.41 -7.17 1.46
C SER A 95 2.35 -7.44 -0.05
N ALA A 96 1.17 -7.25 -0.64
CA ALA A 96 1.00 -7.30 -2.10
C ALA A 96 1.28 -5.95 -2.78
N VAL A 97 1.46 -4.87 -2.01
CA VAL A 97 1.76 -3.53 -2.51
C VAL A 97 3.15 -3.50 -3.13
N SER A 98 3.29 -2.81 -4.26
CA SER A 98 4.54 -2.68 -5.00
C SER A 98 5.62 -1.98 -4.17
N ARG A 99 6.87 -2.41 -4.34
CA ARG A 99 8.04 -1.77 -3.72
C ARG A 99 8.83 -1.00 -4.77
N GLY A 100 9.27 0.20 -4.45
CA GLY A 100 10.08 0.99 -5.37
C GLY A 100 10.24 2.44 -4.93
N ARG A 101 10.59 3.28 -5.90
CA ARG A 101 10.58 4.74 -5.74
C ARG A 101 9.16 5.25 -6.00
N PRO A 102 8.51 5.91 -5.03
CA PRO A 102 7.18 6.49 -5.24
C PRO A 102 7.18 7.63 -6.26
N GLU A 103 6.00 7.90 -6.80
CA GLU A 103 5.76 9.10 -7.60
C GLU A 103 5.74 10.37 -6.73
N THR A 104 5.71 11.53 -7.40
CA THR A 104 5.62 12.82 -6.71
C THR A 104 4.28 12.91 -5.98
N LEU A 105 4.31 13.32 -4.71
CA LEU A 105 3.08 13.49 -3.94
C LEU A 105 2.27 14.66 -4.47
N GLU A 106 0.99 14.42 -4.74
CA GLU A 106 0.05 15.45 -5.17
C GLU A 106 -0.67 16.04 -3.95
N ALA A 107 -0.58 17.36 -3.79
CA ALA A 107 -1.07 18.03 -2.59
C ALA A 107 -2.60 18.00 -2.44
N ASP A 108 -3.33 17.81 -3.54
CA ASP A 108 -4.80 17.77 -3.62
C ASP A 108 -5.39 16.35 -3.47
N GLU A 109 -4.57 15.31 -3.25
CA GLU A 109 -5.06 13.94 -2.98
C GLU A 109 -6.09 13.88 -1.83
N PRO A 110 -5.95 14.58 -0.68
CA PRO A 110 -6.94 14.53 0.39
C PRO A 110 -8.31 15.09 -0.02
N ASP A 111 -8.32 16.16 -0.82
CA ASP A 111 -9.55 16.74 -1.37
C ASP A 111 -10.26 15.74 -2.29
N ARG A 112 -9.50 15.04 -3.13
CA ARG A 112 -10.03 13.98 -4.00
C ARG A 112 -10.58 12.81 -3.20
N VAL A 113 -9.92 12.40 -2.10
CA VAL A 113 -10.44 11.36 -1.18
C VAL A 113 -11.78 11.79 -0.59
N ALA A 114 -11.89 13.04 -0.13
CA ALA A 114 -13.14 13.60 0.40
C ALA A 114 -14.24 13.62 -0.67
N GLU A 115 -13.91 14.04 -1.90
CA GLU A 115 -14.84 14.02 -3.04
C GLU A 115 -15.32 12.60 -3.35
N ALA A 116 -14.42 11.63 -3.40
CA ALA A 116 -14.75 10.23 -3.66
C ALA A 116 -15.69 9.68 -2.57
N ALA A 117 -15.39 9.95 -1.30
CA ALA A 117 -16.22 9.51 -0.19
C ALA A 117 -17.65 10.07 -0.28
N ALA A 118 -17.78 11.35 -0.64
CA ALA A 118 -19.07 12.00 -0.85
C ALA A 118 -19.82 11.41 -2.06
N ARG A 119 -19.18 11.32 -3.23
CA ARG A 119 -19.80 10.82 -4.48
C ARG A 119 -20.22 9.34 -4.40
N LEU A 120 -19.47 8.52 -3.66
CA LEU A 120 -19.83 7.11 -3.42
C LEU A 120 -20.94 6.95 -2.36
N GLY A 121 -21.18 8.00 -1.56
CA GLY A 121 -22.06 7.96 -0.40
C GLY A 121 -21.57 6.96 0.64
N LEU A 122 -20.27 6.99 0.96
CA LEU A 122 -19.67 6.07 1.93
C LEU A 122 -20.21 6.36 3.34
N LYS A 123 -20.55 5.29 4.06
CA LYS A 123 -20.95 5.33 5.46
C LYS A 123 -19.76 5.13 6.40
N HIS A 124 -18.71 4.47 5.92
CA HIS A 124 -17.50 4.21 6.68
C HIS A 124 -16.29 4.31 5.76
N VAL A 125 -15.30 5.08 6.19
CA VAL A 125 -14.08 5.35 5.45
C VAL A 125 -12.90 4.97 6.33
N VAL A 126 -11.99 4.18 5.78
CA VAL A 126 -10.69 3.90 6.40
C VAL A 126 -9.62 4.56 5.53
N ILE A 127 -8.70 5.28 6.16
CA ILE A 127 -7.55 5.88 5.50
C ILE A 127 -6.31 5.15 5.99
N THR A 128 -5.51 4.66 5.05
CA THR A 128 -4.20 4.05 5.29
C THR A 128 -3.22 4.58 4.24
N SER A 129 -1.94 4.25 4.34
CA SER A 129 -0.96 4.66 3.34
C SER A 129 0.10 3.60 3.08
N VAL A 130 0.84 3.81 2.00
CA VAL A 130 2.19 3.26 1.85
C VAL A 130 3.19 4.01 2.74
N THR A 131 4.34 3.40 3.00
CA THR A 131 5.44 4.10 3.66
C THR A 131 6.16 5.01 2.67
N ARG A 132 6.37 6.28 3.06
CA ARG A 132 7.05 7.32 2.29
C ARG A 132 8.30 7.84 3.00
N ASP A 133 9.30 6.97 3.16
CA ASP A 133 10.58 7.37 3.77
C ASP A 133 11.32 8.46 2.95
N ASP A 134 10.87 8.74 1.72
CA ASP A 134 11.38 9.81 0.85
C ASP A 134 10.87 11.21 1.23
N LEU A 135 9.80 11.31 2.01
CA LEU A 135 9.25 12.59 2.47
C LEU A 135 9.87 12.98 3.84
N PRO A 136 10.20 14.26 4.07
CA PRO A 136 10.82 14.70 5.33
C PRO A 136 10.02 14.37 6.60
N ASP A 137 8.69 14.37 6.50
CA ASP A 137 7.75 14.07 7.58
C ASP A 137 7.10 12.67 7.45
N GLY A 138 7.57 11.86 6.49
CA GLY A 138 6.99 10.56 6.17
C GLY A 138 5.56 10.60 5.63
N GLY A 139 5.04 11.78 5.27
CA GLY A 139 3.65 12.01 4.86
C GLY A 139 2.68 12.40 5.99
N GLY A 140 3.17 12.69 7.19
CA GLY A 140 2.32 13.05 8.34
C GLY A 140 1.41 14.27 8.09
N GLU A 141 1.93 15.31 7.44
CA GLU A 141 1.16 16.49 7.03
C GLU A 141 0.04 16.13 6.06
N HIS A 142 0.28 15.15 5.18
CA HIS A 142 -0.70 14.71 4.20
C HIS A 142 -1.89 13.97 4.85
N PHE A 143 -1.65 13.28 5.97
CA PHE A 143 -2.70 12.68 6.79
C PHE A 143 -3.51 13.71 7.60
N TYR A 144 -2.91 14.85 7.94
CA TYR A 144 -3.54 15.86 8.79
C TYR A 144 -4.58 16.71 8.04
N ARG A 145 -4.33 16.98 6.77
CA ARG A 145 -5.21 17.78 5.89
C ARG A 145 -6.53 17.06 5.61
#